data_AF-A0A1W1BAQ0-F1
#
_entry.id   AF-A0A1W1BAQ0-F1
#
_cell.length_a   1.000
_cell.length_b   1.000
_cell.length_c   1.000
_cell.angle_alpha   90.00
_cell.angle_beta   90.00
_cell.angle_gamma   90.00
#
_symmetry.space_group_name_H-M   'P 1'
#
loop_
_entity.id
_entity.type
_entity.pdbx_description
1 polymer ?
#
loop_
_entity_poly.entity_id
_entity_poly.type
_entity_poly.pdbx_seq_one_letter_code
_entity_poly.pdbx_strand_id
1 'polypeptide(L)'
;MNQTFTSSDFIVDCLEDFWKTNKDKFPEVTKLLLNFDNGGENSSRRTQFMKRIVDFVENEKIEIELAYYPPYHSKYNPIERVWGVLEKHWNGSLLDSVSKVIGFAKSMTYNGVSPIVKLVDKVYTTGVKLTEVEMSEVEKKIIRLTGLENWSVRVPCLG
;
A
#
# COMPACT_ATOMS: atom_id res chain seq x y z
N MET A 1 14.30 5.77 21.44
CA MET A 1 13.74 5.74 20.08
C MET A 1 12.27 5.45 20.21
N ASN A 2 11.39 6.34 19.72
CA ASN A 2 9.97 6.01 19.62
C ASN A 2 9.84 4.84 18.63
N GLN A 3 9.20 3.76 19.06
CA GLN A 3 8.95 2.62 18.19
C GLN A 3 7.93 3.03 17.13
N THR A 4 8.25 2.78 15.86
CA THR A 4 7.34 2.99 14.72
C THR A 4 7.02 1.63 14.10
N PHE A 5 5.85 1.51 13.47
CA PHE A 5 5.36 0.27 12.89
C PHE A 5 4.93 0.50 11.43
N THR A 6 5.07 -0.53 10.60
CA THR A 6 4.35 -0.60 9.33
C THR A 6 2.87 -0.83 9.66
N SER A 7 2.08 0.24 9.80
CA SER A 7 0.64 0.15 10.12
C SER A 7 -0.24 0.43 8.90
N SER A 8 -1.56 0.20 9.01
CA SER A 8 -2.52 0.62 7.99
C SER A 8 -2.40 2.10 7.61
N ASP A 9 -2.14 2.99 8.57
CA ASP A 9 -1.94 4.42 8.32
C ASP A 9 -0.66 4.68 7.52
N PHE A 10 0.44 3.98 7.82
CA PHE A 10 1.67 4.10 7.05
C PHE A 10 1.47 3.70 5.58
N ILE A 11 0.73 2.60 5.36
CA ILE A 11 0.48 2.10 4.01
C ILE A 11 -0.36 3.10 3.21
N VAL A 12 -1.42 3.67 3.80
CA VAL A 12 -2.28 4.63 3.09
C VAL A 12 -1.61 6.00 2.94
N ASP A 13 -0.81 6.45 3.90
CA ASP A 13 0.01 7.66 3.73
C ASP A 13 0.98 7.51 2.53
N CYS A 14 1.58 6.31 2.33
CA CYS A 14 2.42 6.04 1.16
C CYS A 14 1.61 6.10 -0.16
N LEU A 15 0.38 5.60 -0.15
CA LEU A 15 -0.53 5.69 -1.31
C LEU A 15 -0.91 7.15 -1.62
N GLU A 16 -1.24 7.93 -0.60
CA GLU A 16 -1.55 9.35 -0.70
C GLU A 16 -0.38 10.15 -1.30
N ASP A 17 0.85 9.95 -0.80
CA ASP A 17 2.05 10.59 -1.35
C ASP A 17 2.32 10.19 -2.80
N PHE A 18 2.18 8.89 -3.12
CA PHE A 18 2.33 8.40 -4.49
C PHE A 18 1.33 9.07 -5.42
N TRP A 19 0.04 9.05 -5.07
CA TRP A 19 -1.02 9.57 -5.92
C TRP A 19 -0.88 11.08 -6.10
N LYS A 20 -0.65 11.83 -5.01
CA LYS A 20 -0.38 13.27 -5.07
C LYS A 20 0.78 13.63 -5.99
N THR A 21 1.82 12.80 -6.05
CA THR A 21 3.01 13.06 -6.87
C THR A 21 2.84 12.64 -8.34
N ASN A 22 1.89 11.75 -8.65
CA ASN A 22 1.79 11.12 -9.96
C ASN A 22 0.48 11.35 -10.69
N LYS A 23 -0.60 11.78 -10.02
CA LYS A 23 -1.93 11.91 -10.64
C LYS A 23 -1.97 12.77 -11.89
N ASP A 24 -1.21 13.86 -11.92
CA ASP A 24 -1.15 14.77 -13.08
C ASP A 24 -0.52 14.12 -14.32
N LYS A 25 0.27 13.04 -14.14
CA LYS A 25 0.83 12.24 -15.25
C LYS A 25 -0.18 11.23 -15.80
N PHE A 26 -1.28 11.00 -15.11
CA PHE A 26 -2.28 9.98 -15.41
C PHE A 26 -3.70 10.58 -15.41
N PRO A 27 -3.98 11.63 -16.21
CA PRO A 27 -5.23 12.38 -16.14
C PRO A 27 -6.47 11.56 -16.52
N GLU A 28 -6.29 10.48 -17.29
CA GLU A 28 -7.39 9.60 -17.74
C GLU A 28 -7.62 8.41 -16.78
N VAL A 29 -6.79 8.23 -15.76
CA VAL A 29 -6.92 7.10 -14.83
C VAL A 29 -8.05 7.37 -13.84
N THR A 30 -9.06 6.51 -13.89
CA THR A 30 -10.26 6.59 -13.02
C THR A 30 -10.30 5.50 -11.93
N LYS A 31 -9.35 4.55 -11.97
CA LYS A 31 -9.27 3.44 -11.04
C LYS A 31 -7.83 3.06 -10.73
N LEU A 32 -7.52 2.83 -9.45
CA LEU A 32 -6.28 2.21 -9.00
C LEU A 32 -6.51 0.75 -8.62
N LEU A 33 -5.71 -0.15 -9.19
CA LEU A 33 -5.65 -1.55 -8.78
C LEU A 33 -4.45 -1.74 -7.84
N LEU A 34 -4.72 -2.11 -6.59
CA LEU A 34 -3.69 -2.35 -5.58
C LEU A 34 -3.52 -3.86 -5.36
N ASN A 35 -2.33 -4.37 -5.69
CA ASN A 35 -1.98 -5.77 -5.51
C ASN A 35 -1.33 -5.98 -4.14
N PHE A 36 -2.04 -6.63 -3.22
CA PHE A 36 -1.58 -6.88 -1.85
C PHE A 36 -1.48 -8.36 -1.53
N ASP A 37 -0.62 -8.68 -0.57
CA ASP A 37 -0.41 -10.03 -0.02
C ASP A 37 -1.44 -10.41 1.06
N ASN A 38 -2.39 -9.51 1.38
CA ASN A 38 -3.39 -9.66 2.45
C ASN A 38 -2.74 -9.84 3.83
N GLY A 39 -1.57 -9.24 4.03
CA GLY A 39 -0.89 -9.14 5.30
C GLY A 39 -1.72 -8.43 6.38
N GLY A 40 -1.26 -8.52 7.62
CA GLY A 40 -2.00 -8.06 8.79
C GLY A 40 -2.45 -6.60 8.73
N GLU A 41 -1.74 -5.72 8.03
CA GLU A 41 -1.96 -4.27 8.06
C GLU A 41 -2.63 -3.71 6.80
N ASN A 42 -2.65 -4.48 5.71
CA ASN A 42 -3.32 -4.17 4.43
C ASN A 42 -4.52 -5.09 4.14
N SER A 43 -4.90 -5.94 5.09
CA SER A 43 -6.05 -6.84 4.92
C SER A 43 -7.37 -6.06 4.88
N SER A 44 -8.27 -6.45 3.98
CA SER A 44 -9.62 -5.85 3.89
C SER A 44 -10.54 -6.19 5.07
N ARG A 45 -10.05 -6.96 6.04
CA ARG A 45 -10.69 -7.20 7.34
C ARG A 45 -10.19 -6.25 8.44
N ARG A 46 -9.17 -5.45 8.18
CA ARG A 46 -8.73 -4.41 9.11
C ARG A 46 -9.58 -3.17 8.93
N THR A 47 -10.27 -2.81 10.00
CA THR A 47 -11.23 -1.70 9.97
C THR A 47 -10.56 -0.36 9.69
N GLN A 48 -9.42 -0.08 10.33
CA GLN A 48 -8.66 1.14 10.07
C GLN A 48 -8.17 1.21 8.61
N PHE A 49 -7.66 0.10 8.07
CA PHE A 49 -7.23 0.05 6.67
C PHE A 49 -8.38 0.38 5.71
N MET A 50 -9.52 -0.30 5.88
CA MET A 50 -10.67 -0.06 5.01
C MET A 50 -11.23 1.35 5.15
N LYS A 51 -11.25 1.91 6.36
CA LYS A 51 -11.63 3.32 6.57
C LYS A 51 -10.71 4.26 5.79
N ARG A 52 -9.40 4.11 5.93
CA ARG A 52 -8.41 4.94 5.23
C ARG A 52 -8.51 4.81 3.71
N ILE A 53 -8.78 3.61 3.18
CA ILE A 53 -9.01 3.40 1.75
C ILE A 53 -10.29 4.11 1.27
N VAL A 54 -11.38 4.00 2.03
CA VAL A 54 -12.64 4.71 1.72
C VAL A 54 -12.42 6.22 1.73
N ASP A 55 -11.74 6.75 2.75
CA ASP A 55 -11.42 8.19 2.82
C ASP A 55 -10.59 8.66 1.63
N PHE A 56 -9.58 7.87 1.25
CA PHE A 56 -8.78 8.16 0.06
C PHE A 56 -9.64 8.25 -1.20
N VAL A 57 -10.53 7.28 -1.44
CA VAL A 57 -11.44 7.26 -2.60
C VAL A 57 -12.36 8.48 -2.58
N GLU A 58 -12.93 8.83 -1.42
CA GLU A 58 -13.83 9.97 -1.28
C GLU A 58 -13.14 11.31 -1.51
N ASN A 59 -11.89 11.45 -1.08
CA ASN A 59 -11.09 12.66 -1.20
C ASN A 59 -10.53 12.85 -2.60
N GLU A 60 -9.95 11.81 -3.19
CA GLU A 60 -9.26 11.88 -4.48
C GLU A 60 -10.18 11.58 -5.66
N LYS A 61 -11.43 11.19 -5.40
CA LYS A 61 -12.45 10.89 -6.42
C LYS A 61 -11.98 9.87 -7.47
N ILE A 62 -11.32 8.83 -6.98
CA ILE A 62 -10.78 7.74 -7.80
C ILE A 62 -11.19 6.39 -7.21
N GLU A 63 -11.66 5.47 -8.04
CA GLU A 63 -12.01 4.13 -7.58
C GLU A 63 -10.75 3.35 -7.13
N ILE A 64 -10.89 2.54 -6.08
CA ILE A 64 -9.87 1.54 -5.71
C ILE A 64 -10.43 0.13 -5.88
N GLU A 65 -9.62 -0.74 -6.45
CA GLU A 65 -9.81 -2.19 -6.38
C GLU A 65 -8.60 -2.82 -5.65
N LEU A 66 -8.88 -3.53 -4.57
CA LEU A 66 -7.90 -4.27 -3.79
C LEU A 66 -7.89 -5.72 -4.29
N ALA A 67 -6.81 -6.12 -4.95
CA ALA A 67 -6.58 -7.48 -5.39
C ALA A 67 -5.61 -8.19 -4.43
N TYR A 68 -6.07 -9.27 -3.82
CA TYR A 68 -5.31 -10.02 -2.83
C TYR A 68 -4.80 -11.33 -3.39
N TYR A 69 -3.50 -11.59 -3.22
CA TYR A 69 -2.92 -12.90 -3.51
C TYR A 69 -3.37 -13.93 -2.46
N PRO A 70 -3.67 -15.18 -2.87
CA PRO A 70 -3.89 -16.27 -1.93
C PRO A 70 -2.68 -16.52 -1.03
N PRO A 71 -2.89 -17.12 0.17
CA PRO A 71 -1.79 -17.57 1.02
C PRO A 71 -0.77 -18.38 0.22
N TYR A 72 0.52 -18.11 0.43
CA TYR A 72 1.64 -18.77 -0.27
C TYR A 72 1.75 -18.44 -1.77
N HIS A 73 1.02 -17.43 -2.26
CA HIS A 73 1.05 -17.00 -3.66
C HIS A 73 1.65 -15.59 -3.86
N SER A 74 2.24 -14.99 -2.82
CA SER A 74 2.91 -13.67 -2.91
C SER A 74 4.03 -13.64 -3.96
N LYS A 75 4.66 -14.77 -4.27
CA LYS A 75 5.67 -14.91 -5.35
C LYS A 75 5.19 -14.44 -6.74
N TYR A 76 3.88 -14.35 -6.95
CA TYR A 76 3.29 -13.84 -8.19
C TYR A 76 3.08 -12.33 -8.18
N ASN A 77 3.28 -11.65 -7.05
CA ASN A 77 3.29 -10.20 -6.96
C ASN A 77 4.49 -9.66 -7.76
N PRO A 78 4.27 -8.79 -8.76
CA PRO A 78 5.36 -8.23 -9.57
C PRO A 78 6.48 -7.58 -8.75
N ILE A 79 6.17 -7.05 -7.56
CA ILE A 79 7.16 -6.39 -6.68
C ILE A 79 8.25 -7.35 -6.19
N GLU A 80 7.98 -8.66 -6.07
CA GLU A 80 8.95 -9.66 -5.61
C GLU A 80 10.21 -9.70 -6.50
N ARG A 81 10.06 -9.40 -7.80
CA ARG A 81 11.21 -9.31 -8.71
C ARG A 81 12.09 -8.10 -8.41
N VAL A 82 11.47 -6.99 -8.01
CA VAL A 82 12.18 -5.76 -7.62
C VAL A 82 12.94 -6.01 -6.31
N TRP A 83 12.33 -6.72 -5.36
CA TRP A 83 12.98 -7.12 -4.11
C TRP A 83 14.19 -8.01 -4.35
N GLY A 84 14.08 -9.04 -5.20
CA GLY A 84 15.23 -9.89 -5.53
C GLY A 84 16.40 -9.11 -6.16
N VAL A 85 16.13 -8.06 -6.95
CA VAL A 85 17.17 -7.18 -7.50
C VAL A 85 17.78 -6.29 -6.42
N LEU A 86 16.97 -5.69 -5.55
CA LEU A 86 17.45 -4.88 -4.42
C LEU A 86 18.34 -5.71 -3.48
N GLU A 87 17.88 -6.91 -3.12
CA GLU A 87 18.61 -7.85 -2.26
C GLU A 87 19.98 -8.21 -2.84
N LYS A 88 20.04 -8.46 -4.16
CA LYS A 88 21.30 -8.71 -4.85
C LYS A 88 22.19 -7.46 -4.90
N HIS A 89 21.60 -6.28 -5.10
CA HIS A 89 22.32 -5.02 -5.30
C HIS A 89 23.15 -4.61 -4.10
N TRP A 90 22.61 -4.73 -2.89
CA TRP A 90 23.34 -4.42 -1.66
C TRP A 90 24.00 -5.64 -1.00
N ASN A 91 23.96 -6.81 -1.64
CA ASN A 91 24.56 -8.02 -1.06
C ASN A 91 26.06 -7.81 -0.83
N GLY A 92 26.54 -8.16 0.37
CA GLY A 92 27.92 -7.93 0.78
C GLY A 92 28.27 -6.47 1.14
N SER A 93 27.30 -5.55 1.08
CA SER A 93 27.49 -4.16 1.49
C SER A 93 27.14 -3.93 2.96
N LEU A 94 27.90 -3.06 3.65
CA LEU A 94 27.62 -2.70 5.03
C LEU A 94 26.55 -1.59 5.11
N LEU A 95 25.35 -1.96 5.57
CA LEU A 95 24.18 -1.08 5.73
C LEU A 95 24.05 -0.55 7.17
N ASP A 96 25.07 0.16 7.65
CA ASP A 96 25.19 0.62 9.05
C ASP A 96 24.49 1.96 9.36
N SER A 97 23.85 2.58 8.38
CA SER A 97 23.14 3.85 8.56
C SER A 97 21.99 4.02 7.58
N VAL A 98 20.98 4.78 8.00
CA VAL A 98 19.81 5.14 7.17
C VAL A 98 20.26 5.78 5.85
N SER A 99 21.27 6.65 5.90
CA SER A 99 21.81 7.32 4.71
C SER A 99 22.41 6.32 3.71
N LYS A 100 23.16 5.31 4.17
CA LYS A 100 23.67 4.26 3.30
C LYS A 100 22.55 3.40 2.72
N VAL A 101 21.59 2.98 3.54
CA VAL A 101 20.42 2.20 3.08
C VAL A 101 19.68 2.94 1.97
N ILE A 102 19.37 4.23 2.16
CA ILE A 102 18.72 5.06 1.14
C ILE A 102 19.61 5.21 -0.09
N GLY A 103 20.92 5.43 0.09
CA GLY A 103 21.87 5.56 -1.01
C GLY A 103 21.92 4.31 -1.90
N PHE A 104 22.00 3.12 -1.29
CA PHE A 104 21.95 1.85 -2.01
C PHE A 104 20.61 1.62 -2.70
N ALA A 105 19.50 1.88 -1.99
CA ALA A 105 18.17 1.75 -2.57
C ALA A 105 17.98 2.70 -3.76
N LYS A 106 18.53 3.92 -3.75
CA LYS A 106 18.45 4.87 -4.88
C LYS A 106 19.34 4.49 -6.06
N SER A 107 20.47 3.83 -5.81
CA SER A 107 21.45 3.49 -6.85
C SER A 107 21.13 2.20 -7.60
N MET A 108 20.18 1.40 -7.11
CA MET A 108 19.72 0.24 -7.86
C MET A 108 18.96 0.65 -9.13
N THR A 109 18.85 -0.28 -10.06
CA THR A 109 17.97 -0.15 -11.23
C THR A 109 17.19 -1.44 -11.44
N TYR A 110 15.91 -1.32 -11.79
CA TYR A 110 15.09 -2.44 -12.24
C TYR A 110 14.57 -2.12 -13.65
N ASN A 111 14.86 -2.99 -14.62
CA ASN A 111 14.55 -2.77 -16.04
C ASN A 111 15.00 -1.39 -16.56
N GLY A 112 16.19 -0.94 -16.14
CA GLY A 112 16.75 0.36 -16.53
C GLY A 112 16.13 1.58 -15.82
N VAL A 113 15.20 1.38 -14.89
CA VAL A 113 14.55 2.44 -14.13
C VAL A 113 15.10 2.48 -12.71
N SER A 114 15.55 3.65 -12.28
CA SER A 114 15.93 3.89 -10.87
C SER A 114 14.69 4.14 -10.01
N PRO A 115 14.64 3.59 -8.79
CA PRO A 115 13.49 3.79 -7.91
C PRO A 115 13.47 5.21 -7.33
N ILE A 116 12.26 5.67 -6.99
CA ILE A 116 12.07 6.83 -6.14
C ILE A 116 12.09 6.34 -4.70
N VAL A 117 13.03 6.84 -3.89
CA VAL A 117 13.15 6.47 -2.47
C VAL A 117 13.01 7.71 -1.61
N LYS A 118 12.03 7.68 -0.71
CA LYS A 118 11.76 8.71 0.29
C LYS A 118 11.88 8.09 1.69
N LEU A 119 12.51 8.82 2.61
CA LEU A 119 12.50 8.45 4.03
C LEU A 119 11.21 8.97 4.65
N VAL A 120 10.49 8.09 5.34
CA VAL A 120 9.36 8.47 6.19
C VAL A 120 9.84 8.46 7.63
N ASP A 121 9.91 9.64 8.25
CA ASP A 121 10.32 9.84 9.65
C ASP A 121 9.13 9.98 10.61
N LYS A 122 7.91 10.00 10.07
CA LYS A 122 6.66 9.94 10.84
C LYS A 122 6.62 8.66 11.68
N VAL A 123 6.24 8.82 12.94
CA VAL A 123 6.03 7.71 13.86
C VAL A 123 4.59 7.21 13.73
N TYR A 124 4.44 5.91 13.51
CA TYR A 124 3.15 5.25 13.39
C TYR A 124 2.94 4.31 14.57
N THR A 125 1.70 4.26 15.05
CA THR A 125 1.26 3.34 16.11
C THR A 125 0.37 2.24 15.53
N THR A 126 0.16 1.19 16.32
CA THR A 126 -0.77 0.09 16.01
C THR A 126 -1.95 0.10 16.97
N GLY A 127 -2.95 -0.74 16.71
CA GLY A 127 -4.11 -0.92 17.60
C GLY A 127 -5.28 0.02 17.34
N VAL A 128 -5.18 0.92 16.36
CA VAL A 128 -6.31 1.73 15.90
C VAL A 128 -7.35 0.82 15.26
N LYS A 129 -8.59 0.91 15.74
CA LYS A 129 -9.73 0.12 15.24
C LYS A 129 -10.98 0.97 15.33
N LEU A 130 -11.82 0.85 14.31
CA LEU A 130 -13.18 1.37 14.34
C LEU A 130 -14.07 0.48 15.20
N THR A 131 -15.08 1.10 15.79
CA THR A 131 -16.24 0.42 16.37
C THR A 131 -17.06 -0.28 15.28
N GLU A 132 -17.94 -1.20 15.68
CA GLU A 132 -18.83 -1.90 14.75
C GLU A 132 -19.77 -0.93 14.01
N VAL A 133 -20.24 0.12 14.69
CA VAL A 133 -21.11 1.14 14.10
C VAL A 133 -20.36 1.92 13.02
N GLU A 134 -19.16 2.41 13.31
CA GLU A 134 -18.34 3.12 12.33
C GLU A 134 -17.97 2.23 11.15
N MET A 135 -17.61 0.96 11.40
CA MET A 135 -17.26 0.02 10.34
C MET A 135 -18.46 -0.34 9.47
N SER A 136 -19.66 -0.40 10.03
CA SER A 136 -20.90 -0.62 9.25
C SER A 136 -21.13 0.49 8.22
N GLU A 137 -20.88 1.75 8.58
CA GLU A 137 -20.97 2.88 7.64
C GLU A 137 -19.89 2.82 6.55
N VAL A 138 -18.69 2.33 6.88
CA VAL A 138 -17.60 2.09 5.92
C VAL A 138 -17.98 0.96 4.95
N GLU A 139 -18.54 -0.14 5.44
CA GLU A 139 -18.88 -1.32 4.63
C GLU A 139 -19.97 -1.03 3.60
N LYS A 140 -20.89 -0.08 3.85
CA LYS A 140 -21.87 0.39 2.85
C LYS A 140 -21.24 0.97 1.59
N LYS A 141 -19.99 1.43 1.68
CA LYS A 141 -19.22 2.01 0.56
C LYS A 141 -18.30 0.99 -0.11
N ILE A 142 -18.35 -0.28 0.31
CA ILE A 142 -17.48 -1.35 -0.18
C ILE A 142 -18.32 -2.37 -0.96
N ILE A 143 -17.79 -2.82 -2.10
CA ILE A 143 -18.35 -3.90 -2.89
C ILE A 143 -17.41 -5.09 -2.81
N ARG A 144 -17.90 -6.20 -2.25
CA ARG A 144 -17.20 -7.49 -2.24
C ARG A 144 -17.83 -8.39 -3.29
N LEU A 145 -17.02 -8.89 -4.23
CA LEU A 145 -17.51 -9.77 -5.28
C LEU A 145 -17.87 -11.14 -4.69
N THR A 146 -19.09 -11.61 -4.96
CA THR A 146 -19.56 -12.91 -4.44
C THR A 146 -18.65 -14.05 -4.88
N GLY A 147 -18.21 -14.87 -3.92
CA GLY A 147 -17.25 -15.96 -4.11
C GLY A 147 -15.77 -15.51 -4.15
N LEU A 148 -15.51 -14.20 -4.17
CA LEU A 148 -14.18 -13.59 -4.18
C LEU A 148 -14.01 -12.53 -3.09
N GLU A 149 -14.81 -12.57 -2.03
CA GLU A 149 -14.89 -11.53 -0.99
C GLU A 149 -13.56 -11.31 -0.24
N ASN A 150 -12.72 -12.35 -0.22
CA ASN A 150 -11.40 -12.34 0.39
C ASN A 150 -10.28 -11.94 -0.59
N TRP A 151 -10.59 -11.86 -1.88
CA TRP A 151 -9.61 -11.78 -2.98
C TRP A 151 -9.76 -10.51 -3.83
N SER A 152 -10.98 -9.98 -3.95
CA SER A 152 -11.26 -8.73 -4.65
C SER A 152 -12.27 -7.89 -3.85
N VAL A 153 -11.84 -6.69 -3.50
CA VAL A 153 -12.66 -5.70 -2.78
C VAL A 153 -12.60 -4.39 -3.54
N ARG A 154 -13.76 -3.90 -3.98
CA ARG A 154 -13.89 -2.64 -4.72
C ARG A 154 -14.46 -1.55 -3.82
N VAL A 155 -13.91 -0.36 -3.93
CA VAL A 155 -14.39 0.86 -3.29
C VAL A 155 -14.66 1.87 -4.40
N PRO A 156 -15.89 1.92 -4.92
CA PRO A 156 -16.25 2.79 -6.03
C PRO A 156 -16.17 4.26 -5.62
N CYS A 157 -15.79 5.11 -6.58
CA CYS A 157 -16.04 6.54 -6.43
C CYS A 157 -17.54 6.78 -6.64
N LEU A 158 -18.28 6.97 -5.54
CA LEU A 158 -19.68 7.40 -5.62
C LEU A 158 -19.68 8.88 -6.07
N GLY A 159 -20.32 9.14 -7.21
CA GLY A 159 -20.41 10.47 -7.84
C GLY A 159 -21.21 11.48 -7.03
#